data_AF-A0A0F8D7N7-F1
#
_entry.id   AF-A0A0F8D7N7-F1
#
_cell.length_a   1.000
_cell.length_b   1.000
_cell.length_c   1.000
_cell.angle_alpha   90.00
_cell.angle_beta   90.00
_cell.angle_gamma   90.00
#
_symmetry.space_group_name_H-M   'P 1'
#
loop_
_entity.id
_entity.type
_entity.pdbx_description
1 polymer ?
#
loop_
_entity_poly.entity_id
_entity_poly.type
_entity_poly.pdbx_seq_one_letter_code
_entity_poly.pdbx_strand_id
1 'polypeptide(L)'
;MKYGRIFILILVLVLAVSWAPGVSASEAVSGSSASSLGCSLEIPLDNNLAPDVLVAGHSWERARVNIENPGTEPLYNITVFIKVPEGLETDLSTQPYLITKEGQKITAEIGDLAPGQSASLLLDVKPPASIEFKKQVAFTLQAVYSEGVQKSEHKVSIIPPPSWMTYFTILASLLLFVGILAAIKHSGALDLFSTVDLITIALLAAVIAVVFRYLSKLINLGWFDGLVIAIPTVVLMVVALQLVRKPGTATLLFTCVLLISMVVWGSHIMWLGFYLAEGVVVDLQVFLFRMDYADRRLTAVIYGVSRGVVSTLVFYMLYAPVEWKISYAPWYIGLQLAFACAGGLIGGLLGYDTAVKMSGARL
;
A
#
# COMPACT_ATOMS: atom_id res chain seq x y z
N MET A 1 37.24 5.41 18.06
CA MET A 1 37.09 6.02 16.71
C MET A 1 37.39 5.02 15.57
N LYS A 2 36.78 3.81 15.56
CA LYS A 2 37.03 2.80 14.49
C LYS A 2 35.85 2.62 13.50
N TYR A 3 34.66 3.13 13.81
CA TYR A 3 33.45 2.94 12.98
C TYR A 3 33.10 4.14 12.07
N GLY A 4 33.75 5.29 12.27
CA GLY A 4 33.47 6.49 11.46
C GLY A 4 33.81 6.32 9.98
N ARG A 5 34.87 5.56 9.66
CA ARG A 5 35.27 5.31 8.26
C ARG A 5 34.29 4.39 7.51
N ILE A 6 33.65 3.46 8.22
CA ILE A 6 32.65 2.55 7.64
C ILE A 6 31.35 3.31 7.36
N PHE A 7 30.94 4.18 8.28
CA PHE A 7 29.74 5.01 8.12
C PHE A 7 29.89 6.00 6.94
N ILE A 8 31.07 6.58 6.76
CA ILE A 8 31.38 7.46 5.63
C ILE A 8 31.37 6.67 4.30
N LEU A 9 31.93 5.45 4.27
CA LEU A 9 31.92 4.61 3.07
C LEU A 9 30.51 4.21 2.63
N ILE A 10 29.63 3.89 3.58
CA ILE A 10 28.23 3.56 3.30
C ILE A 10 27.46 4.81 2.83
N LEU A 11 27.69 5.98 3.45
CA LEU A 11 27.06 7.24 3.04
C LEU A 11 27.48 7.66 1.63
N VAL A 12 28.76 7.47 1.28
CA VAL A 12 29.28 7.75 -0.08
C VAL A 12 28.70 6.79 -1.10
N LEU A 13 28.49 5.51 -0.75
CA LEU A 13 27.84 4.53 -1.63
C LEU A 13 26.37 4.89 -1.89
N VAL A 14 25.65 5.38 -0.87
CA VAL A 14 24.26 5.85 -0.98
C VAL A 14 24.17 7.11 -1.85
N LEU A 15 25.11 8.04 -1.72
CA LEU A 15 25.16 9.28 -2.51
C LEU A 15 25.55 9.04 -3.98
N ALA A 16 26.39 8.04 -4.27
CA ALA A 16 26.80 7.72 -5.63
C ALA A 16 25.67 7.08 -6.47
N VAL A 17 24.69 6.41 -5.84
CA VAL A 17 23.53 5.82 -6.52
C VAL A 17 22.45 6.86 -6.83
N SER A 18 22.43 8.00 -6.13
CA SER A 18 21.47 9.10 -6.35
C SER A 18 21.75 10.00 -7.56
N TRP A 19 22.78 9.73 -8.37
CA TRP A 19 23.18 10.58 -9.51
C TRP A 19 23.06 9.86 -10.86
N ALA A 20 22.05 9.02 -11.04
CA ALA A 20 21.58 8.62 -12.38
C ALA A 20 20.50 9.63 -12.84
N PRO A 21 20.73 10.44 -13.88
CA PRO A 21 19.75 11.44 -14.32
C PRO A 21 18.52 10.75 -14.93
N GLY A 22 17.41 10.78 -14.20
CA GLY A 22 16.08 10.45 -14.71
C GLY A 22 15.63 11.52 -15.69
N VAL A 23 15.37 11.10 -16.93
CA VAL A 23 14.79 11.90 -18.01
C VAL A 23 13.38 12.34 -17.61
N SER A 24 13.25 13.62 -17.25
CA SER A 24 11.95 14.30 -17.14
C SER A 24 11.59 14.87 -18.51
N ALA A 25 10.82 14.12 -19.30
CA ALA A 25 10.13 14.65 -20.47
C ALA A 25 8.76 15.18 -20.02
N SER A 26 8.70 16.47 -19.69
CA SER A 26 7.44 17.21 -19.61
C SER A 26 7.26 17.91 -20.96
N GLU A 27 6.62 17.24 -21.91
CA GLU A 27 6.12 17.90 -23.11
C GLU A 27 4.91 18.78 -22.73
N ALA A 28 5.18 20.06 -22.55
CA ALA A 28 4.15 21.09 -22.60
C ALA A 28 3.77 21.26 -24.08
N VAL A 29 2.67 20.64 -24.49
CA VAL A 29 2.04 20.94 -25.79
C VAL A 29 1.09 22.11 -25.58
N SER A 30 1.49 23.28 -26.09
CA SER A 30 0.54 24.35 -26.38
C SER A 30 -0.29 23.93 -27.60
N GLY A 31 -1.61 24.06 -27.49
CA GLY A 31 -2.56 23.69 -28.54
C GLY A 31 -3.76 24.62 -28.51
N SER A 32 -3.71 25.61 -29.40
CA SER A 32 -4.81 26.31 -30.07
C SER A 32 -6.25 25.96 -29.66
N SER A 33 -7.00 27.01 -29.32
CA SER A 33 -8.46 27.07 -29.24
C SER A 33 -9.17 26.48 -30.46
N ALA A 34 -9.76 25.30 -30.27
CA ALA A 34 -10.92 24.80 -31.01
C ALA A 34 -11.77 24.05 -29.97
N SER A 35 -13.09 24.22 -29.98
CA SER A 35 -14.02 23.56 -29.07
C SER A 35 -13.95 22.03 -29.23
N SER A 36 -13.08 21.39 -28.44
CA SER A 36 -12.95 19.94 -28.40
C SER A 36 -14.07 19.35 -27.57
N LEU A 37 -14.83 18.41 -28.14
CA LEU A 37 -15.81 17.60 -27.43
C LEU A 37 -15.18 16.95 -26.18
N GLY A 38 -15.80 17.12 -25.02
CA GLY A 38 -15.39 16.44 -23.80
C GLY A 38 -15.82 14.97 -23.83
N CYS A 39 -14.91 14.03 -23.58
CA CYS A 39 -15.22 12.60 -23.47
C CYS A 39 -14.50 12.01 -22.27
N SER A 40 -15.25 11.53 -21.29
CA SER A 40 -14.73 10.86 -20.09
C SER A 40 -15.42 9.51 -19.86
N LEU A 41 -14.72 8.62 -19.15
CA LEU A 41 -15.23 7.32 -18.72
C LEU A 41 -15.18 7.25 -17.20
N GLU A 42 -16.29 6.88 -16.58
CA GLU A 42 -16.42 6.59 -15.16
C GLU A 42 -16.67 5.09 -14.99
N ILE A 43 -15.77 4.40 -14.31
CA ILE A 43 -15.88 2.96 -14.06
C ILE A 43 -15.11 2.58 -12.79
N PRO A 44 -15.67 1.79 -11.86
CA PRO A 44 -17.09 1.45 -11.74
C PRO A 44 -17.94 2.67 -11.33
N LEU A 45 -19.22 2.65 -11.67
CA LEU A 45 -20.20 3.69 -11.31
C LEU A 45 -20.64 3.60 -9.82
N ASP A 46 -20.37 2.47 -9.16
CA ASP A 46 -20.64 2.31 -7.73
C ASP A 46 -19.64 3.15 -6.91
N ASN A 47 -20.15 4.16 -6.20
CA ASN A 47 -19.36 5.04 -5.33
C ASN A 47 -18.68 4.31 -4.16
N ASN A 48 -19.07 3.07 -3.85
CA ASN A 48 -18.41 2.26 -2.82
C ASN A 48 -17.13 1.59 -3.31
N LEU A 49 -16.90 1.58 -4.63
CA LEU A 49 -15.72 0.99 -5.25
C LEU A 49 -14.72 2.09 -5.63
N ALA A 50 -13.43 1.73 -5.67
CA ALA A 50 -12.40 2.67 -6.08
C ALA A 50 -12.54 3.00 -7.58
N PRO A 51 -12.45 4.29 -7.97
CA PRO A 51 -12.53 4.69 -9.36
C PRO A 51 -11.38 4.06 -10.17
N ASP A 52 -11.67 3.70 -11.40
CA ASP A 52 -10.78 3.07 -12.38
C ASP A 52 -10.19 1.73 -11.93
N VAL A 53 -10.88 1.04 -11.01
CA VAL A 53 -10.48 -0.27 -10.50
C VAL A 53 -11.59 -1.29 -10.71
N LEU A 54 -11.27 -2.35 -11.45
CA LEU A 54 -12.15 -3.50 -11.66
C LEU A 54 -11.58 -4.72 -10.94
N VAL A 55 -12.45 -5.48 -10.27
CA VAL A 55 -12.06 -6.75 -9.63
C VAL A 55 -12.40 -7.89 -10.58
N ALA A 56 -11.39 -8.66 -10.99
CA ALA A 56 -11.57 -9.88 -11.75
C ALA A 56 -12.42 -10.89 -10.97
N GLY A 57 -13.26 -11.63 -11.68
CA GLY A 57 -14.27 -12.48 -11.07
C GLY A 57 -15.50 -12.62 -11.94
N HIS A 58 -16.67 -12.64 -11.32
CA HIS A 58 -17.93 -12.91 -12.00
C HIS A 58 -18.93 -11.73 -11.95
N SER A 59 -18.59 -10.60 -11.33
CA SER A 59 -19.49 -9.44 -11.27
C SER A 59 -19.45 -8.62 -12.55
N TRP A 60 -20.64 -8.14 -12.93
CA TRP A 60 -20.80 -7.08 -13.91
C TRP A 60 -20.66 -5.74 -13.20
N GLU A 61 -19.78 -4.90 -13.69
CA GLU A 61 -19.55 -3.55 -13.18
C GLU A 61 -20.10 -2.53 -14.17
N ARG A 62 -20.93 -1.60 -13.68
CA ARG A 62 -21.49 -0.56 -14.55
C ARG A 62 -20.46 0.54 -14.79
N ALA A 63 -20.38 1.00 -16.01
CA ALA A 63 -19.57 2.12 -16.44
C ALA A 63 -20.43 3.15 -17.17
N ARG A 64 -19.99 4.41 -17.13
CA ARG A 64 -20.65 5.54 -17.79
C ARG A 64 -19.64 6.29 -18.65
N VAL A 65 -19.94 6.42 -19.93
CA VAL A 65 -19.21 7.32 -20.83
C VAL A 65 -19.99 8.64 -20.88
N ASN A 66 -19.36 9.71 -20.44
CA ASN A 66 -19.92 11.06 -20.49
C ASN A 66 -19.34 11.78 -21.71
N ILE A 67 -20.25 12.33 -22.51
CA ILE A 67 -19.94 13.15 -23.68
C ILE A 67 -20.51 14.53 -23.41
N GLU A 68 -19.67 15.57 -23.48
CA GLU A 68 -20.07 16.94 -23.21
C GLU A 68 -19.64 17.85 -24.36
N ASN A 69 -20.49 18.81 -24.71
CA ASN A 69 -20.11 19.92 -25.58
C ASN A 69 -19.78 21.16 -24.72
N PRO A 70 -18.50 21.35 -24.30
CA PRO A 70 -18.11 22.54 -23.54
C PRO A 70 -17.98 23.80 -24.42
N GLY A 71 -18.15 23.66 -25.75
CA GLY A 71 -18.03 24.74 -26.71
C GLY A 71 -19.21 25.70 -26.69
N THR A 72 -19.11 26.75 -27.50
CA THR A 72 -20.16 27.76 -27.69
C THR A 72 -21.04 27.50 -28.91
N GLU A 73 -20.70 26.51 -29.73
CA GLU A 73 -21.42 26.17 -30.96
C GLU A 73 -22.02 24.76 -30.86
N PRO A 74 -23.19 24.51 -31.49
CA PRO A 74 -23.82 23.19 -31.52
C PRO A 74 -22.98 22.20 -32.33
N LEU A 75 -22.81 21.00 -31.81
CA LEU A 75 -22.11 19.90 -32.49
C LEU A 75 -23.13 18.95 -33.08
N TYR A 76 -22.93 18.58 -34.35
CA TYR A 76 -23.87 17.76 -35.12
C TYR A 76 -23.31 16.39 -35.51
N ASN A 77 -24.19 15.41 -35.59
CA ASN A 77 -23.92 14.03 -36.03
C ASN A 77 -22.81 13.33 -35.22
N ILE A 78 -22.88 13.43 -33.90
CA ILE A 78 -21.89 12.86 -33.00
C ILE A 78 -22.03 11.34 -32.97
N THR A 79 -20.96 10.66 -33.37
CA THR A 79 -20.82 9.20 -33.28
C THR A 79 -19.63 8.86 -32.40
N VAL A 80 -19.84 8.02 -31.38
CA VAL A 80 -18.82 7.62 -30.43
C VAL A 80 -18.43 6.17 -30.65
N PHE A 81 -17.14 5.92 -30.84
CA PHE A 81 -16.54 4.61 -30.95
C PHE A 81 -15.79 4.29 -29.67
N ILE A 82 -16.16 3.22 -29.00
CA ILE A 82 -15.54 2.74 -27.78
C ILE A 82 -14.84 1.42 -28.12
N LYS A 83 -13.52 1.42 -28.02
CA LYS A 83 -12.73 0.19 -28.12
C LYS A 83 -12.49 -0.35 -26.71
N VAL A 84 -13.11 -1.49 -26.44
CA VAL A 84 -12.97 -2.25 -25.20
C VAL A 84 -11.66 -3.06 -25.28
N PRO A 85 -10.82 -3.08 -24.24
CA PRO A 85 -9.59 -3.87 -24.25
C PRO A 85 -9.89 -5.38 -24.21
N GLU A 86 -8.95 -6.18 -24.73
CA GLU A 86 -9.09 -7.64 -24.78
C GLU A 86 -9.26 -8.27 -23.40
N GLY A 87 -10.13 -9.28 -23.31
CA GLY A 87 -10.41 -10.04 -22.09
C GLY A 87 -11.51 -9.46 -21.22
N LEU A 88 -12.12 -8.34 -21.60
CA LEU A 88 -13.34 -7.81 -20.98
C LEU A 88 -14.58 -8.21 -21.79
N GLU A 89 -15.57 -8.76 -21.10
CA GLU A 89 -16.92 -8.90 -21.63
C GLU A 89 -17.68 -7.58 -21.43
N THR A 90 -18.56 -7.23 -22.36
CA THR A 90 -19.43 -6.06 -22.23
C THR A 90 -20.85 -6.40 -22.57
N ASP A 91 -21.79 -5.74 -21.87
CA ASP A 91 -23.21 -5.79 -22.16
C ASP A 91 -23.76 -4.37 -22.23
N LEU A 92 -24.80 -4.20 -23.03
CA LEU A 92 -25.39 -2.90 -23.32
C LEU A 92 -26.83 -2.94 -22.84
N SER A 93 -27.10 -2.17 -21.79
CA SER A 93 -28.46 -1.92 -21.34
C SER A 93 -29.23 -1.08 -22.38
N THR A 94 -30.55 -1.29 -22.48
CA THR A 94 -31.44 -0.52 -23.36
C THR A 94 -31.38 0.97 -23.05
N GLN A 95 -31.13 1.78 -24.08
CA GLN A 95 -30.82 3.20 -23.96
C GLN A 95 -31.41 4.00 -25.14
N PRO A 96 -31.53 5.33 -25.01
CA PRO A 96 -32.18 6.17 -26.04
C PRO A 96 -31.38 6.30 -27.33
N TYR A 97 -30.11 5.90 -27.33
CA TYR A 97 -29.20 6.01 -28.46
C TYR A 97 -29.16 4.72 -29.26
N LEU A 98 -28.97 4.83 -30.59
CA LEU A 98 -28.70 3.66 -31.42
C LEU A 98 -27.27 3.17 -31.13
N ILE A 99 -27.16 1.99 -30.53
CA ILE A 99 -25.87 1.40 -30.16
C ILE A 99 -25.71 0.07 -30.87
N THR A 100 -24.59 -0.09 -31.57
CA THR A 100 -24.19 -1.34 -32.22
C THR A 100 -22.90 -1.85 -31.59
N LYS A 101 -22.80 -3.17 -31.47
CA LYS A 101 -21.62 -3.85 -30.91
C LYS A 101 -21.08 -4.87 -31.90
N GLU A 102 -19.84 -4.69 -32.31
CA GLU A 102 -19.09 -5.62 -33.16
C GLU A 102 -17.84 -6.07 -32.42
N GLY A 103 -17.93 -7.24 -31.76
CA GLY A 103 -16.84 -7.77 -30.94
C GLY A 103 -16.51 -6.83 -29.77
N GLN A 104 -15.32 -6.23 -29.81
CA GLN A 104 -14.79 -5.30 -28.80
C GLN A 104 -15.00 -3.82 -29.16
N LYS A 105 -15.63 -3.53 -30.30
CA LYS A 105 -15.95 -2.17 -30.73
C LYS A 105 -17.43 -1.91 -30.51
N ILE A 106 -17.74 -0.89 -29.72
CA ILE A 106 -19.09 -0.38 -29.50
C ILE A 106 -19.19 0.95 -30.24
N THR A 107 -20.24 1.12 -31.04
CA THR A 107 -20.54 2.36 -31.76
C THR A 107 -21.87 2.89 -31.25
N ALA A 108 -21.90 4.15 -30.81
CA ALA A 108 -23.11 4.82 -30.33
C ALA A 108 -23.36 6.09 -31.14
N GLU A 109 -24.56 6.20 -31.72
CA GLU A 109 -25.02 7.39 -32.42
C GLU A 109 -25.76 8.29 -31.43
N ILE A 110 -25.12 9.40 -31.05
CA ILE A 110 -25.63 10.33 -30.03
C ILE A 110 -26.53 11.39 -30.66
N GLY A 111 -26.27 11.75 -31.91
CA GLY A 111 -26.97 12.81 -32.63
C GLY A 111 -26.34 14.17 -32.35
N ASP A 112 -27.17 15.18 -32.06
CA ASP A 112 -26.73 16.56 -31.93
C ASP A 112 -26.65 16.99 -30.45
N LEU A 113 -25.65 17.80 -30.11
CA LEU A 113 -25.47 18.37 -28.76
C LEU A 113 -25.36 19.89 -28.82
N ALA A 114 -26.29 20.57 -28.16
CA ALA A 114 -26.22 22.01 -27.95
C ALA A 114 -25.05 22.40 -27.02
N PRO A 115 -24.58 23.66 -27.07
CA PRO A 115 -23.59 24.19 -26.13
C PRO A 115 -23.97 23.93 -24.66
N GLY A 116 -23.06 23.35 -23.88
CA GLY A 116 -23.26 22.98 -22.48
C GLY A 116 -24.13 21.74 -22.24
N GLN A 117 -24.59 21.07 -23.29
CA GLN A 117 -25.35 19.82 -23.16
C GLN A 117 -24.40 18.62 -23.02
N SER A 118 -24.81 17.64 -22.23
CA SER A 118 -24.14 16.36 -22.09
C SER A 118 -25.05 15.19 -22.45
N ALA A 119 -24.43 14.13 -22.95
CA ALA A 119 -25.02 12.82 -23.17
C ALA A 119 -24.26 11.79 -22.34
N SER A 120 -24.96 10.77 -21.86
CA SER A 120 -24.34 9.69 -21.10
C SER A 120 -24.72 8.34 -21.69
N LEU A 121 -23.72 7.49 -21.86
CA LEU A 121 -23.88 6.11 -22.31
C LEU A 121 -23.50 5.18 -21.15
N LEU A 122 -24.40 4.28 -20.79
CA LEU A 122 -24.17 3.24 -19.81
C LEU A 122 -23.69 1.96 -20.50
N LEU A 123 -22.72 1.29 -19.91
CA LEU A 123 -22.25 0.01 -20.39
C LEU A 123 -21.88 -0.86 -19.19
N ASP A 124 -22.26 -2.12 -19.21
CA ASP A 124 -21.90 -3.07 -18.16
C ASP A 124 -20.64 -3.81 -18.63
N VAL A 125 -19.58 -3.79 -17.84
CA VAL A 125 -18.29 -4.43 -18.11
C VAL A 125 -18.10 -5.59 -17.15
N LYS A 126 -17.75 -6.75 -17.69
CA LYS A 126 -17.38 -7.91 -16.87
C LYS A 126 -15.91 -8.25 -17.09
N PRO A 127 -15.08 -8.09 -16.04
CA PRO A 127 -13.71 -8.57 -16.00
C PRO A 127 -13.59 -10.07 -16.25
N PRO A 128 -12.41 -10.58 -16.65
CA PRO A 128 -12.19 -12.01 -16.74
C PRO A 128 -12.36 -12.70 -15.38
N ALA A 129 -12.71 -13.99 -15.39
CA ALA A 129 -12.97 -14.77 -14.18
C ALA A 129 -11.81 -14.77 -13.18
N SER A 130 -10.56 -14.71 -13.68
CA SER A 130 -9.37 -14.61 -12.87
C SER A 130 -8.25 -13.97 -13.68
N ILE A 131 -7.36 -13.28 -12.98
CA ILE A 131 -6.05 -12.86 -13.48
C ILE A 131 -5.01 -13.26 -12.43
N GLU A 132 -3.76 -13.48 -12.84
CA GLU A 132 -2.71 -13.87 -11.90
C GLU A 132 -2.17 -12.65 -11.12
N PHE A 133 -1.99 -11.53 -11.82
CA PHE A 133 -1.43 -10.29 -11.29
C PHE A 133 -2.25 -9.08 -11.74
N LYS A 134 -2.11 -7.97 -10.98
CA LYS A 134 -2.71 -6.68 -11.34
C LYS A 134 -2.30 -6.27 -12.76
N LYS A 135 -3.27 -5.94 -13.61
CA LYS A 135 -3.05 -5.55 -15.01
C LYS A 135 -3.69 -4.19 -15.30
N GLN A 136 -2.96 -3.29 -15.95
CA GLN A 136 -3.55 -2.06 -16.50
C GLN A 136 -4.02 -2.31 -17.93
N VAL A 137 -5.25 -1.89 -18.23
CA VAL A 137 -5.86 -1.93 -19.56
C VAL A 137 -6.37 -0.54 -19.91
N ALA A 138 -6.43 -0.19 -21.20
CA ALA A 138 -6.90 1.12 -21.65
C ALA A 138 -8.15 0.97 -22.51
N PHE A 139 -9.18 1.75 -22.20
CA PHE A 139 -10.32 1.99 -23.08
C PHE A 139 -9.97 3.13 -24.02
N THR A 140 -10.20 2.94 -25.32
CA THR A 140 -10.04 4.02 -26.30
C THR A 140 -11.41 4.54 -26.70
N LEU A 141 -11.67 5.82 -26.40
CA LEU A 141 -12.85 6.55 -26.83
C LEU A 141 -12.47 7.40 -28.04
N GLN A 142 -13.20 7.26 -29.14
CA GLN A 142 -13.05 8.10 -30.32
C GLN A 142 -14.42 8.67 -30.68
N ALA A 143 -14.58 9.97 -30.54
CA ALA A 143 -15.79 10.67 -30.99
C ALA A 143 -15.52 11.34 -32.33
N VAL A 144 -16.43 11.13 -33.28
CA VAL A 144 -16.42 11.75 -34.61
C VAL A 144 -17.65 12.63 -34.71
N TYR A 145 -17.46 13.88 -35.10
CA TYR A 145 -18.51 14.88 -35.31
C TYR A 145 -18.18 15.70 -36.55
N SER A 146 -19.14 16.51 -37.02
CA SER A 146 -19.03 17.21 -38.31
C SER A 146 -17.77 18.08 -38.47
N GLU A 147 -17.21 18.57 -37.36
CA GLU A 147 -16.06 19.49 -37.35
C GLU A 147 -14.73 18.85 -36.92
N GLY A 148 -14.71 17.56 -36.58
CA GLY A 148 -13.46 16.93 -36.13
C GLY A 148 -13.58 15.54 -35.53
N VAL A 149 -12.43 15.05 -35.07
CA VAL A 149 -12.28 13.77 -34.38
C VAL A 149 -11.57 14.01 -33.06
N GLN A 150 -12.18 13.60 -31.96
CA GLN A 150 -11.58 13.59 -30.63
C GLN A 150 -11.24 12.17 -30.23
N LYS A 151 -10.02 11.94 -29.73
CA LYS A 151 -9.60 10.67 -29.14
C LYS A 151 -9.21 10.85 -27.69
N SER A 152 -9.65 9.94 -26.83
CA SER A 152 -9.33 9.90 -25.40
C SER A 152 -9.00 8.46 -25.01
N GLU A 153 -7.99 8.28 -24.16
CA GLU A 153 -7.62 6.98 -23.60
C GLU A 153 -7.83 6.99 -22.09
N HIS A 154 -8.57 6.00 -21.58
CA HIS A 154 -8.88 5.87 -20.17
C HIS A 154 -8.28 4.60 -19.60
N LYS A 155 -7.37 4.72 -18.63
CA LYS A 155 -6.63 3.58 -18.05
C LYS A 155 -7.37 3.03 -16.84
N VAL A 156 -7.68 1.74 -16.88
CA VAL A 156 -8.38 1.00 -15.83
C VAL A 156 -7.48 -0.13 -15.32
N SER A 157 -7.46 -0.32 -14.01
CA SER A 157 -6.70 -1.39 -13.36
C SER A 157 -7.61 -2.57 -13.03
N ILE A 158 -7.28 -3.75 -13.55
CA ILE A 158 -7.93 -5.00 -13.15
C ILE A 158 -7.11 -5.66 -12.02
N ILE A 159 -7.76 -5.99 -10.91
CA ILE A 159 -7.17 -6.62 -9.72
C ILE A 159 -7.75 -8.04 -9.61
N PRO A 160 -6.94 -9.07 -9.29
CA PRO A 160 -7.46 -10.43 -9.15
C PRO A 160 -8.40 -10.58 -7.94
N PRO A 161 -9.33 -11.56 -7.98
CA PRO A 161 -10.20 -11.81 -6.85
C PRO A 161 -9.40 -12.28 -5.62
N PRO A 162 -9.97 -12.15 -4.41
CA PRO A 162 -9.38 -12.73 -3.20
C PRO A 162 -9.13 -14.23 -3.38
N SER A 163 -7.87 -14.63 -3.35
CA SER A 163 -7.47 -16.04 -3.45
C SER A 163 -7.74 -16.79 -2.14
N TRP A 164 -7.86 -18.13 -2.20
CA TRP A 164 -7.90 -18.97 -0.99
C TRP A 164 -6.75 -18.71 -0.02
N MET A 165 -5.57 -18.37 -0.54
CA MET A 165 -4.42 -17.94 0.28
C MET A 165 -4.71 -16.69 1.11
N THR A 166 -5.49 -15.75 0.57
CA THR A 166 -5.93 -14.53 1.28
C THR A 166 -6.79 -14.91 2.48
N TYR A 167 -7.82 -15.73 2.28
CA TYR A 167 -8.65 -16.20 3.39
C TYR A 167 -7.86 -17.01 4.42
N PHE A 168 -6.95 -17.86 3.97
CA PHE A 168 -6.07 -18.61 4.86
C PHE A 168 -5.17 -17.70 5.70
N THR A 169 -4.54 -16.68 5.10
CA THR A 169 -3.70 -15.72 5.86
C THR A 169 -4.50 -14.93 6.89
N ILE A 170 -5.74 -14.53 6.57
CA ILE A 170 -6.63 -13.84 7.51
C ILE A 170 -6.97 -14.77 8.67
N LEU A 171 -7.38 -16.00 8.37
CA LEU A 171 -7.71 -17.00 9.39
C LEU A 171 -6.50 -17.33 10.27
N ALA A 172 -5.32 -17.55 9.68
CA ALA A 172 -4.09 -17.82 10.40
C ALA A 172 -3.67 -16.64 11.31
N SER A 173 -3.79 -15.41 10.81
CA SER A 173 -3.52 -14.19 11.60
C SER A 173 -4.48 -14.07 12.78
N LEU A 174 -5.77 -14.35 12.57
CA LEU A 174 -6.78 -14.29 13.60
C LEU A 174 -6.58 -15.40 14.65
N LEU A 175 -6.27 -16.62 14.23
CA LEU A 175 -5.94 -17.73 15.13
C LEU A 175 -4.68 -17.44 15.95
N LEU A 176 -3.65 -16.85 15.33
CA LEU A 176 -2.44 -16.44 16.04
C LEU A 176 -2.75 -15.37 17.08
N PHE A 177 -3.56 -14.37 16.73
CA PHE A 177 -4.00 -13.34 17.67
C PHE A 177 -4.82 -13.90 18.84
N VAL A 178 -5.81 -14.75 18.55
CA VAL A 178 -6.61 -15.43 19.59
C VAL A 178 -5.73 -16.33 20.45
N GLY A 179 -4.77 -17.04 19.86
CA GLY A 179 -3.79 -17.85 20.55
C GLY A 179 -2.92 -17.03 21.51
N ILE A 180 -2.46 -15.85 21.08
CA ILE A 180 -1.72 -14.90 21.92
C ILE A 180 -2.61 -14.39 23.06
N LEU A 181 -3.85 -13.99 22.79
CA LEU A 181 -4.78 -13.56 23.84
C LEU A 181 -5.06 -14.67 24.86
N ALA A 182 -5.24 -15.91 24.40
CA ALA A 182 -5.42 -17.06 25.26
C ALA A 182 -4.17 -17.35 26.10
N ALA A 183 -2.97 -17.27 25.50
CA ALA A 183 -1.71 -17.44 26.20
C ALA A 183 -1.51 -16.35 27.27
N ILE A 184 -1.76 -15.09 26.92
CA ILE A 184 -1.70 -13.94 27.84
C ILE A 184 -2.66 -14.12 29.02
N LYS A 185 -3.91 -14.52 28.73
CA LYS A 185 -4.93 -14.78 29.75
C LYS A 185 -4.52 -15.93 30.67
N HIS A 186 -3.95 -17.00 30.11
CA HIS A 186 -3.55 -18.17 30.88
C HIS A 186 -2.30 -17.93 31.73
N SER A 187 -1.33 -17.17 31.21
CA SER A 187 -0.05 -16.91 31.88
C SER A 187 -0.11 -15.77 32.90
N GLY A 188 -1.22 -15.03 32.99
CA GLY A 188 -1.31 -13.82 33.81
C GLY A 188 -0.28 -12.76 33.39
N ALA A 189 0.18 -12.77 32.13
CA ALA A 189 1.28 -11.91 31.70
C ALA A 189 0.92 -10.43 31.84
N LEU A 190 -0.35 -10.06 31.64
CA LEU A 190 -0.83 -8.69 31.83
C LEU A 190 -0.77 -8.24 33.29
N ASP A 191 -0.94 -9.16 34.25
CA ASP A 191 -0.85 -8.85 35.68
C ASP A 191 0.58 -8.49 36.09
N LEU A 192 1.57 -8.87 35.28
CA LEU A 192 2.95 -8.45 35.47
C LEU A 192 3.14 -6.97 35.14
N PHE A 193 2.34 -6.38 34.25
CA PHE A 193 2.50 -4.99 33.81
C PHE A 193 1.84 -4.03 34.79
N SER A 194 2.58 -3.01 35.21
CA SER A 194 2.00 -1.91 35.98
C SER A 194 1.25 -0.96 35.06
N THR A 195 0.39 -0.12 35.62
CA THR A 195 -0.28 0.96 34.88
C THR A 195 0.73 1.86 34.16
N VAL A 196 1.87 2.16 34.79
CA VAL A 196 2.94 2.99 34.19
C VAL A 196 3.55 2.29 32.98
N ASP A 197 3.74 0.97 33.03
CA ASP A 197 4.28 0.21 31.90
C ASP A 197 3.32 0.22 30.71
N LEU A 198 2.03 -0.01 30.96
CA LEU A 198 1.01 0.00 29.92
C LEU A 198 0.88 1.39 29.27
N ILE A 199 0.92 2.46 30.07
CA ILE A 199 0.93 3.84 29.56
C ILE A 199 2.18 4.08 28.71
N THR A 200 3.35 3.63 29.16
CA THR A 200 4.61 3.79 28.42
C THR A 200 4.57 3.08 27.08
N ILE A 201 4.08 1.84 27.04
CA ILE A 201 3.92 1.06 25.79
C ILE A 201 2.93 1.76 24.86
N ALA A 202 1.78 2.22 25.37
CA ALA A 202 0.78 2.89 24.56
C ALA A 202 1.29 4.20 23.94
N LEU A 203 2.05 5.01 24.70
CA LEU A 203 2.66 6.24 24.19
C LEU A 203 3.72 5.96 23.12
N LEU A 204 4.59 4.98 23.35
CA LEU A 204 5.60 4.59 22.35
C LEU A 204 4.94 4.01 21.09
N ALA A 205 3.90 3.20 21.24
CA ALA A 205 3.12 2.67 20.12
C ALA A 205 2.47 3.79 19.29
N ALA A 206 1.89 4.80 19.95
CA ALA A 206 1.32 5.96 19.27
C ALA A 206 2.38 6.73 18.46
N VAL A 207 3.57 6.94 19.04
CA VAL A 207 4.68 7.59 18.34
C VAL A 207 5.11 6.76 17.13
N ILE A 208 5.26 5.44 17.27
CA ILE A 208 5.59 4.56 16.14
C ILE A 208 4.54 4.69 15.04
N ALA A 209 3.24 4.62 15.38
CA ALA A 209 2.15 4.68 14.41
C ALA A 209 2.13 6.03 13.64
N VAL A 210 2.38 7.14 14.34
CA VAL A 210 2.46 8.47 13.72
C VAL A 210 3.69 8.59 12.82
N VAL A 211 4.86 8.19 13.31
CA VAL A 211 6.12 8.25 12.54
C VAL A 211 6.02 7.39 11.29
N PHE A 212 5.48 6.17 11.41
CA PHE A 212 5.26 5.28 10.27
C PHE A 212 4.38 5.96 9.20
N ARG A 213 3.25 6.54 9.60
CA ARG A 213 2.33 7.20 8.66
C ARG A 213 2.93 8.45 8.02
N TYR A 214 3.63 9.26 8.81
CA TYR A 214 4.24 10.51 8.34
C TYR A 214 5.35 10.22 7.34
N LEU A 215 6.27 9.30 7.67
CA LEU A 215 7.36 8.91 6.78
C LEU A 215 6.85 8.27 5.48
N SER A 216 5.86 7.38 5.58
CA SER A 216 5.27 6.71 4.40
C SER A 216 4.56 7.68 3.45
N LYS A 217 4.07 8.83 3.94
CA LYS A 217 3.35 9.82 3.11
C LYS A 217 4.27 10.91 2.55
N LEU A 218 5.29 11.34 3.30
CA LEU A 218 6.11 12.49 2.92
C LEU A 218 7.33 12.14 2.10
N ILE A 219 7.84 10.92 2.26
CA ILE A 219 9.07 10.51 1.60
C ILE A 219 8.76 9.29 0.75
N ASN A 220 8.40 9.53 -0.51
CA ASN A 220 8.35 8.48 -1.53
C ASN A 220 9.80 8.13 -1.91
N LEU A 221 10.51 7.42 -1.03
CA LEU A 221 11.92 7.08 -1.23
C LEU A 221 12.10 5.89 -2.16
N GLY A 222 11.01 5.31 -2.65
CA GLY A 222 10.97 4.19 -3.57
C GLY A 222 11.67 2.97 -2.97
N TRP A 223 12.99 2.88 -3.18
CA TRP A 223 13.78 1.73 -2.77
C TRP A 223 14.23 1.80 -1.31
N PHE A 224 14.28 2.98 -0.67
CA PHE A 224 14.78 3.14 0.71
C PHE A 224 13.70 3.18 1.79
N ASP A 225 12.42 3.02 1.44
CA ASP A 225 11.31 3.07 2.41
C ASP A 225 11.54 2.11 3.59
N GLY A 226 12.00 0.88 3.30
CA GLY A 226 12.30 -0.12 4.32
C GLY A 226 13.38 0.30 5.32
N LEU A 227 14.42 1.01 4.86
CA LEU A 227 15.50 1.51 5.72
C LEU A 227 15.00 2.62 6.64
N VAL A 228 14.35 3.63 6.06
CA VAL A 228 13.95 4.85 6.77
C VAL A 228 12.86 4.58 7.78
N ILE A 229 11.95 3.66 7.50
CA ILE A 229 10.91 3.25 8.44
C ILE A 229 11.48 2.35 9.53
N ALA A 230 12.41 1.44 9.22
CA ALA A 230 12.95 0.48 10.19
C ALA A 230 13.69 1.17 11.35
N ILE A 231 14.45 2.24 11.09
CA ILE A 231 15.26 2.91 12.10
C ILE A 231 14.42 3.40 13.30
N PRO A 232 13.44 4.32 13.13
CA PRO A 232 12.66 4.84 14.25
C PRO A 232 11.82 3.76 14.94
N THR A 233 11.28 2.79 14.18
CA THR A 233 10.53 1.69 14.77
C THR A 233 11.40 0.84 15.70
N VAL A 234 12.63 0.49 15.28
CA VAL A 234 13.55 -0.30 16.11
C VAL A 234 14.06 0.51 17.30
N VAL A 235 14.32 1.81 17.13
CA VAL A 235 14.71 2.69 18.26
C VAL A 235 13.65 2.65 19.36
N LEU A 236 12.37 2.89 18.99
CA LEU A 236 11.28 2.95 19.96
C LEU A 236 10.96 1.58 20.56
N MET A 237 11.14 0.51 19.80
CA MET A 237 11.03 -0.87 20.29
C MET A 237 12.10 -1.19 21.35
N VAL A 238 13.36 -0.86 21.10
CA VAL A 238 14.45 -1.08 22.07
C VAL A 238 14.24 -0.24 23.33
N VAL A 239 13.79 1.01 23.17
CA VAL A 239 13.41 1.88 24.30
C VAL A 239 12.27 1.25 25.12
N ALA A 240 11.24 0.71 24.47
CA ALA A 240 10.14 0.02 25.17
C ALA A 240 10.65 -1.17 25.99
N LEU A 241 11.49 -2.02 25.39
CA LEU A 241 12.08 -3.18 26.07
C LEU A 241 12.88 -2.77 27.33
N GLN A 242 13.75 -1.77 27.23
CA GLN A 242 14.57 -1.34 28.36
C GLN A 242 13.80 -0.58 29.45
N LEU A 243 12.75 0.15 29.09
CA LEU A 243 11.95 0.91 30.07
C LEU A 243 11.00 0.01 30.87
N VAL A 244 10.42 -1.01 30.23
CA VAL A 244 9.39 -1.87 30.82
C VAL A 244 9.97 -3.16 31.39
N ARG A 245 10.95 -3.77 30.70
CA ARG A 245 11.69 -4.98 31.13
C ARG A 245 10.80 -6.16 31.53
N LYS A 246 9.72 -6.42 30.77
CA LYS A 246 8.77 -7.52 31.01
C LYS A 246 8.57 -8.38 29.76
N PRO A 247 8.33 -9.70 29.91
CA PRO A 247 8.10 -10.56 28.76
C PRO A 247 6.81 -10.14 28.05
N GLY A 248 6.81 -10.15 26.72
CA GLY A 248 5.63 -9.75 25.94
C GLY A 248 5.57 -8.26 25.63
N THR A 249 6.58 -7.47 26.03
CA THR A 249 6.62 -6.02 25.79
C THR A 249 6.63 -5.71 24.28
N ALA A 250 7.40 -6.44 23.48
CA ALA A 250 7.48 -6.18 22.04
C ALA A 250 6.17 -6.56 21.32
N THR A 251 5.61 -7.72 21.65
CA THR A 251 4.32 -8.19 21.12
C THR A 251 3.20 -7.23 21.48
N LEU A 252 3.13 -6.76 22.73
CA LEU A 252 2.13 -5.79 23.16
C LEU A 252 2.30 -4.44 22.45
N LEU A 253 3.55 -3.97 22.30
CA LEU A 253 3.87 -2.73 21.59
C LEU A 253 3.33 -2.78 20.16
N PHE A 254 3.69 -3.79 19.36
CA PHE A 254 3.25 -3.87 17.96
C PHE A 254 1.76 -4.16 17.81
N THR A 255 1.15 -4.85 18.79
CA THR A 255 -0.32 -4.99 18.85
C THR A 255 -0.98 -3.62 19.04
N CYS A 256 -0.48 -2.79 19.96
CA CYS A 256 -0.98 -1.43 20.17
C CYS A 256 -0.77 -0.56 18.93
N VAL A 257 0.40 -0.64 18.27
CA VAL A 257 0.67 0.08 17.01
C VAL A 257 -0.38 -0.24 15.95
N LEU A 258 -0.71 -1.52 15.80
CA LEU A 258 -1.74 -1.95 14.87
C LEU A 258 -3.13 -1.42 15.25
N LEU A 259 -3.55 -1.55 16.51
CA LEU A 259 -4.87 -1.07 16.95
C LEU A 259 -5.04 0.43 16.71
N ILE A 260 -4.01 1.23 17.01
CA ILE A 260 -3.98 2.66 16.71
C ILE A 260 -4.10 2.88 15.19
N SER A 261 -3.39 2.09 14.39
CA SER A 261 -3.42 2.21 12.93
C SER A 261 -4.76 1.80 12.32
N MET A 262 -5.50 0.87 12.93
CA MET A 262 -6.87 0.53 12.54
C MET A 262 -7.84 1.66 12.86
N VAL A 263 -7.81 2.17 14.10
CA VAL A 263 -8.77 3.18 14.56
C VAL A 263 -8.53 4.53 13.89
N VAL A 264 -7.28 4.97 13.79
CA VAL A 264 -6.95 6.31 13.29
C VAL A 264 -6.86 6.34 11.76
N TRP A 265 -6.36 5.27 11.14
CA TRP A 265 -6.04 5.27 9.70
C TRP A 265 -6.87 4.29 8.87
N GLY A 266 -7.78 3.52 9.48
CA GLY A 266 -8.60 2.54 8.75
C GLY A 266 -7.81 1.35 8.21
N SER A 267 -6.68 1.00 8.84
CA SER A 267 -5.86 -0.14 8.41
C SER A 267 -6.65 -1.45 8.48
N HIS A 268 -6.40 -2.37 7.55
CA HIS A 268 -7.15 -3.63 7.46
C HIS A 268 -6.71 -4.66 8.50
N ILE A 269 -7.66 -5.48 8.97
CA ILE A 269 -7.44 -6.59 9.92
C ILE A 269 -6.43 -7.62 9.43
N MET A 270 -6.23 -7.73 8.12
CA MET A 270 -5.26 -8.67 7.54
C MET A 270 -3.82 -8.41 7.99
N TRP A 271 -3.44 -7.16 8.25
CA TRP A 271 -2.11 -6.77 8.73
C TRP A 271 -1.79 -7.28 10.15
N LEU A 272 -2.78 -7.84 10.84
CA LEU A 272 -2.64 -8.37 12.19
C LEU A 272 -1.49 -9.38 12.33
N GLY A 273 -1.42 -10.37 11.44
CA GLY A 273 -0.36 -11.37 11.48
C GLY A 273 1.03 -10.77 11.27
N PHE A 274 1.14 -9.77 10.38
CA PHE A 274 2.40 -9.07 10.11
C PHE A 274 2.94 -8.35 11.35
N TYR A 275 2.14 -7.49 11.99
CA TYR A 275 2.57 -6.75 13.19
C TYR A 275 2.84 -7.67 14.38
N LEU A 276 2.05 -8.74 14.54
CA LEU A 276 2.28 -9.73 15.59
C LEU A 276 3.58 -10.50 15.38
N ALA A 277 3.89 -10.90 14.14
CA ALA A 277 5.13 -11.62 13.84
C ALA A 277 6.37 -10.80 14.22
N GLU A 278 6.35 -9.48 14.01
CA GLU A 278 7.44 -8.58 14.41
C GLU A 278 7.68 -8.54 15.92
N GLY A 279 6.60 -8.53 16.72
CA GLY A 279 6.72 -8.54 18.18
C GLY A 279 7.12 -9.90 18.74
N VAL A 280 6.50 -10.97 18.22
CA VAL A 280 6.74 -12.34 18.68
C VAL A 280 8.18 -12.77 18.45
N VAL A 281 8.80 -12.45 17.30
CA VAL A 281 10.21 -12.81 17.07
C VAL A 281 11.14 -12.17 18.11
N VAL A 282 10.85 -10.92 18.51
CA VAL A 282 11.69 -10.20 19.48
C VAL A 282 11.49 -10.77 20.88
N ASP A 283 10.25 -10.99 21.31
CA ASP A 283 9.99 -11.58 22.64
C ASP A 283 10.54 -13.02 22.76
N LEU A 284 10.49 -13.82 21.68
CA LEU A 284 11.14 -15.13 21.63
C LEU A 284 12.66 -15.02 21.83
N GLN A 285 13.29 -14.00 21.27
CA GLN A 285 14.72 -13.76 21.43
C GLN A 285 15.07 -13.27 22.84
N VAL A 286 14.24 -12.42 23.43
CA VAL A 286 14.36 -12.01 24.84
C VAL A 286 14.33 -13.25 25.74
N PHE A 287 13.39 -14.17 25.50
CA PHE A 287 13.33 -15.43 26.24
C PHE A 287 14.58 -16.30 26.01
N LEU A 288 15.01 -16.46 24.75
CA LEU A 288 16.18 -17.24 24.38
C LEU A 288 17.47 -16.70 25.02
N PHE A 289 17.59 -15.39 25.16
CA PHE A 289 18.72 -14.72 25.81
C PHE A 289 18.52 -14.50 27.31
N ARG A 290 17.70 -15.33 27.95
CA ARG A 290 17.50 -15.36 29.40
C ARG A 290 17.01 -14.03 29.98
N MET A 291 16.02 -13.43 29.30
CA MET A 291 15.39 -12.18 29.71
C MET A 291 16.32 -10.96 29.63
N ASP A 292 17.25 -10.96 28.65
CA ASP A 292 18.03 -9.77 28.29
C ASP A 292 17.12 -8.79 27.51
N TYR A 293 16.75 -7.67 28.13
CA TYR A 293 15.83 -6.69 27.53
C TYR A 293 16.56 -5.63 26.71
N ALA A 294 17.51 -6.08 25.88
CA ALA A 294 18.46 -5.24 25.16
C ALA A 294 19.43 -4.50 26.10
N ASP A 295 19.84 -5.16 27.19
CA ASP A 295 20.78 -4.63 28.19
C ASP A 295 22.20 -4.43 27.61
N ARG A 296 22.47 -5.02 26.44
CA ARG A 296 23.73 -4.89 25.72
C ARG A 296 23.47 -4.32 24.33
N ARG A 297 24.44 -3.54 23.83
CA ARG A 297 24.41 -3.05 22.44
C ARG A 297 24.22 -4.17 21.42
N LEU A 298 24.84 -5.32 21.68
CA LEU A 298 24.75 -6.47 20.79
C LEU A 298 23.34 -7.06 20.76
N THR A 299 22.67 -7.21 21.91
CA THR A 299 21.31 -7.75 21.97
C THR A 299 20.30 -6.79 21.35
N ALA A 300 20.46 -5.48 21.57
CA ALA A 300 19.68 -4.45 20.88
C ALA A 300 19.78 -4.53 19.34
N VAL A 301 21.00 -4.73 18.81
CA VAL A 301 21.23 -4.89 17.37
C VAL A 301 20.61 -6.20 16.85
N ILE A 302 20.78 -7.30 17.57
CA ILE A 302 20.20 -8.59 17.17
C ILE A 302 18.67 -8.50 17.08
N TYR A 303 18.02 -7.87 18.06
CA TYR A 303 16.57 -7.68 18.06
C TYR A 303 16.09 -6.78 16.92
N GLY A 304 16.83 -5.71 16.63
CA GLY A 304 16.53 -4.82 15.51
C GLY A 304 16.65 -5.52 14.15
N VAL A 305 17.74 -6.25 13.94
CA VAL A 305 18.01 -6.98 12.69
C VAL A 305 17.01 -8.12 12.51
N SER A 306 16.73 -8.91 13.55
CA SER A 306 15.80 -10.04 13.46
C SER A 306 14.38 -9.59 13.14
N ARG A 307 13.90 -8.51 13.79
CA ARG A 307 12.61 -7.89 13.45
C ARG A 307 12.60 -7.45 12.00
N GLY A 308 13.66 -6.80 11.51
CA GLY A 308 13.76 -6.35 10.12
C GLY A 308 13.75 -7.51 9.11
N VAL A 309 14.43 -8.62 9.42
CA VAL A 309 14.42 -9.84 8.60
C VAL A 309 13.02 -10.45 8.53
N VAL A 310 12.38 -10.66 9.69
CA VAL A 310 11.05 -11.26 9.74
C VAL A 310 10.02 -10.37 9.05
N SER A 311 10.03 -9.07 9.33
CA SER A 311 9.08 -8.15 8.70
C SER A 311 9.23 -8.16 7.18
N THR A 312 10.46 -8.09 6.68
CA THR A 312 10.71 -8.04 5.24
C THR A 312 10.34 -9.34 4.54
N LEU A 313 10.70 -10.49 5.11
CA LEU A 313 10.36 -11.79 4.52
C LEU A 313 8.85 -12.05 4.57
N VAL A 314 8.20 -11.81 5.71
CA VAL A 314 6.75 -11.98 5.85
C VAL A 314 6.03 -11.03 4.89
N PHE A 315 6.49 -9.78 4.76
CA PHE A 315 5.93 -8.83 3.83
C PHE A 315 6.06 -9.31 2.38
N TYR A 316 7.28 -9.51 1.89
CA TYR A 316 7.51 -9.75 0.46
C TYR A 316 7.14 -11.16 0.00
N MET A 317 7.21 -12.17 0.87
CA MET A 317 6.92 -13.56 0.50
C MET A 317 5.47 -13.96 0.78
N LEU A 318 4.78 -13.30 1.72
CA LEU A 318 3.41 -13.64 2.09
C LEU A 318 2.44 -12.49 1.78
N TYR A 319 2.63 -11.32 2.40
CA TYR A 319 1.64 -10.25 2.32
C TYR A 319 1.58 -9.57 0.95
N ALA A 320 2.69 -9.25 0.31
CA ALA A 320 2.70 -8.64 -1.01
C ALA A 320 2.07 -9.53 -2.09
N PRO A 321 2.36 -10.84 -2.17
CA PRO A 321 1.65 -11.75 -3.08
C PRO A 321 0.17 -11.91 -2.74
N VAL A 322 -0.19 -11.90 -1.45
CA VAL A 322 -1.54 -12.20 -1.00
C VAL A 322 -2.48 -11.00 -1.06
N GLU A 323 -2.01 -9.83 -0.64
CA GLU A 323 -2.77 -8.58 -0.53
C GLU A 323 -2.62 -7.74 -1.78
N TRP A 324 -1.38 -7.47 -2.19
CA TRP A 324 -1.12 -6.60 -3.33
C TRP A 324 -1.15 -7.33 -4.66
N LYS A 325 -1.08 -8.67 -4.61
CA LYS A 325 -1.08 -9.51 -5.80
C LYS A 325 0.09 -9.13 -6.71
N ILE A 326 1.22 -8.86 -6.06
CA ILE A 326 2.50 -8.51 -6.67
C ILE A 326 3.53 -9.50 -6.14
N SER A 327 4.25 -10.13 -7.07
CA SER A 327 5.45 -10.90 -6.75
C SER A 327 6.68 -10.09 -7.13
N TYR A 328 7.62 -9.98 -6.21
CA TYR A 328 8.87 -9.25 -6.42
C TYR A 328 9.98 -10.20 -6.85
N ALA A 329 10.89 -9.72 -7.70
CA ALA A 329 12.05 -10.50 -8.11
C ALA A 329 12.94 -10.84 -6.90
N PRO A 330 13.55 -12.04 -6.83
CA PRO A 330 14.36 -12.46 -5.67
C PRO A 330 15.49 -11.48 -5.30
N TRP A 331 16.13 -10.85 -6.29
CA TRP A 331 17.17 -9.85 -6.06
C TRP A 331 16.63 -8.60 -5.35
N TYR A 332 15.39 -8.20 -5.64
CA TYR A 332 14.75 -7.04 -5.02
C TYR A 332 14.42 -7.34 -3.56
N ILE A 333 13.92 -8.54 -3.28
CA ILE A 333 13.68 -9.01 -1.91
C ILE A 333 15.01 -9.02 -1.12
N GLY A 334 16.09 -9.52 -1.74
CA GLY A 334 17.42 -9.50 -1.12
C GLY A 334 17.93 -8.09 -0.82
N LEU A 335 17.70 -7.13 -1.71
CA LEU A 335 18.04 -5.73 -1.51
C LEU A 335 17.24 -5.12 -0.34
N GLN A 336 15.93 -5.34 -0.31
CA GLN A 336 15.06 -4.84 0.77
C GLN A 336 15.43 -5.47 2.12
N LEU A 337 15.80 -6.74 2.12
CA LEU A 337 16.31 -7.43 3.30
C LEU A 337 17.59 -6.80 3.82
N ALA A 338 18.53 -6.44 2.93
CA ALA A 338 19.75 -5.75 3.30
C ALA A 338 19.45 -4.37 3.93
N PHE A 339 18.50 -3.61 3.35
CA PHE A 339 18.06 -2.33 3.92
C PHE A 339 17.39 -2.48 5.28
N ALA A 340 16.53 -3.49 5.46
CA ALA A 340 15.92 -3.78 6.74
C ALA A 340 16.95 -4.19 7.81
N CYS A 341 17.97 -4.96 7.43
CA CYS A 341 19.07 -5.31 8.31
C CYS A 341 19.91 -4.08 8.69
N ALA A 342 20.22 -3.21 7.72
CA ALA A 342 20.94 -1.97 7.98
C ALA A 342 20.15 -1.03 8.89
N GLY A 343 18.84 -0.90 8.66
CA GLY A 343 17.93 -0.12 9.50
C GLY A 343 17.80 -0.70 10.91
N GLY A 344 17.75 -2.03 11.04
CA GLY A 344 17.76 -2.73 12.31
C GLY A 344 19.06 -2.57 13.09
N LEU A 345 20.20 -2.56 12.40
CA LEU A 345 21.51 -2.31 13.01
C LEU A 345 21.61 -0.87 13.54
N ILE A 346 21.30 0.12 12.68
CA ILE A 346 21.36 1.54 13.05
C ILE A 346 20.34 1.82 14.16
N GLY A 347 19.10 1.36 14.00
CA GLY A 347 18.03 1.52 14.97
C GLY A 347 18.34 0.83 16.30
N GLY A 348 18.98 -0.33 16.29
CA GLY A 348 19.40 -1.04 17.51
C GLY A 348 20.48 -0.29 18.29
N LEU A 349 21.49 0.24 17.59
CA LEU A 349 22.54 1.06 18.21
C LEU A 349 21.99 2.36 18.80
N LEU A 350 21.21 3.10 18.01
CA LEU A 350 20.60 4.35 18.45
C LEU A 350 19.57 4.12 19.55
N GLY A 351 18.79 3.04 19.46
CA GLY A 351 17.80 2.62 20.43
C GLY A 351 18.44 2.35 21.79
N TYR A 352 19.53 1.59 21.80
CA TYR A 352 20.30 1.35 23.03
C TYR A 352 20.80 2.65 23.66
N ASP A 353 21.46 3.51 22.88
CA ASP A 353 22.03 4.76 23.39
C ASP A 353 20.94 5.73 23.89
N THR A 354 19.78 5.75 23.22
CA THR A 354 18.61 6.54 23.63
C THR A 354 18.01 5.99 24.91
N ALA A 355 17.82 4.68 25.00
CA ALA A 355 17.23 4.02 26.16
C ALA A 355 18.11 4.19 27.41
N VAL A 356 19.44 4.08 27.28
CA VAL A 356 20.38 4.36 28.37
C VAL A 356 20.25 5.80 28.85
N LYS A 357 20.17 6.80 27.95
CA LYS A 357 19.96 8.21 28.34
C LYS A 357 18.63 8.42 29.06
N MET A 358 17.54 7.82 28.58
CA MET A 358 16.21 7.95 29.20
C MET A 358 16.14 7.25 30.55
N SER A 359 16.82 6.11 30.71
CA SER A 359 16.95 5.42 31.99
C SER A 359 17.85 6.16 32.99
N GLY A 360 18.89 6.85 32.51
CA GLY A 360 19.77 7.68 33.33
C GLY A 360 19.09 8.94 33.86
N ALA A 361 18.07 9.45 33.17
CA ALA A 361 17.20 10.54 33.62
C ALA A 361 16.15 10.10 34.67
N ARG A 362 16.16 8.83 35.11
CA ARG A 362 15.37 8.36 36.28
C ARG A 362 16.10 8.56 37.63
N LEU A 363 17.30 9.15 37.62
CA LEU A 363 17.99 9.70 38.80
C LEU A 363 17.67 11.18 38.92
#